data_AF-A0A923EG37-F1
#
_entry.id   AF-A0A923EG37-F1
#
_cell.length_a   1.000
_cell.length_b   1.000
_cell.length_c   1.000
_cell.angle_alpha   90.00
_cell.angle_beta   90.00
_cell.angle_gamma   90.00
#
_symmetry.space_group_name_H-M   'P 1'
#
loop_
_entity.id
_entity.type
_entity.pdbx_description
1 polymer ?
#
loop_
_entity_poly.entity_id
_entity_poly.type
_entity_poly.pdbx_seq_one_letter_code
_entity_poly.pdbx_strand_id
1 'polypeptide(L)'
;MTSFFWILQAFLCCVVLMAPASAGEIYTWTDKNGNIHITDRPPKDSSQVESVIRYSNSPDTKTPTASSLQPNRVDTQQKAKLNKQLRRLKERKTLLEKFIAENQVNIAAAEKEVAIYHKRSGSYARRNEKLIERQMVVLKDNLTTYESDLRYVDEDIVETRQLLETVDQNLQRPGDESDKTAPTK
;
A
#
# COMPACT_ATOMS: atom_id res chain seq x y z
N MET A 1 55.13 33.68 2.31
CA MET A 1 54.60 33.10 1.05
C MET A 1 53.70 31.87 1.33
N THR A 2 52.87 31.89 2.37
CA THR A 2 51.97 30.75 2.72
C THR A 2 50.50 31.10 2.50
N SER A 3 50.13 32.38 2.52
CA SER A 3 48.74 32.84 2.31
C SER A 3 48.23 32.68 0.88
N PHE A 4 49.10 32.71 -0.12
CA PHE A 4 48.70 32.46 -1.52
C PHE A 4 48.28 31.00 -1.76
N PHE A 5 48.87 30.07 -1.00
CA PHE A 5 48.58 28.64 -1.13
C PHE A 5 47.16 28.31 -0.63
N TRP A 6 46.72 28.96 0.44
CA TRP A 6 45.36 28.81 0.98
C TRP A 6 44.30 29.43 0.07
N ILE A 7 44.60 30.56 -0.57
CA ILE A 7 43.69 31.20 -1.53
C ILE A 7 43.55 30.35 -2.79
N LEU A 8 44.65 29.77 -3.29
CA LEU A 8 44.62 28.88 -4.46
C LEU A 8 43.88 27.57 -4.18
N GLN A 9 44.05 27.00 -2.97
CA GLN A 9 43.32 25.81 -2.52
C GLN A 9 41.81 26.07 -2.39
N ALA A 10 41.41 27.22 -1.83
CA ALA A 10 40.01 27.61 -1.73
C ALA A 10 39.39 27.83 -3.12
N PHE A 11 40.14 28.42 -4.05
CA PHE A 11 39.68 28.61 -5.43
C PHE A 11 39.51 27.27 -6.16
N LEU A 12 40.43 26.32 -5.98
CA LEU A 12 40.34 24.97 -6.54
C LEU A 12 39.13 24.20 -6.01
N CYS A 13 38.82 24.30 -4.71
CA CYS A 13 37.62 23.68 -4.13
C CYS A 13 36.31 24.28 -4.69
N CYS A 14 36.27 25.58 -4.97
CA CYS A 14 35.08 26.21 -5.55
C CYS A 14 34.81 25.77 -7.00
N VAL A 15 35.84 25.46 -7.79
CA VAL A 15 35.67 25.03 -9.19
C VAL A 15 35.06 23.61 -9.29
N VAL A 16 35.36 22.72 -8.34
CA VAL A 16 34.82 21.34 -8.35
C VAL A 16 33.31 21.30 -8.05
N LEU A 17 32.78 22.29 -7.32
CA LEU A 17 31.35 22.39 -7.00
C LEU A 17 30.49 22.93 -8.15
N MET A 18 31.10 23.45 -9.24
CA MET A 18 30.36 23.94 -10.41
C MET A 18 30.13 22.88 -11.50
N ALA A 19 30.38 21.59 -11.23
CA ALA A 19 29.98 20.54 -12.15
C ALA A 19 28.45 20.56 -12.33
N PRO A 20 27.92 20.74 -13.56
CA PRO A 20 26.49 20.65 -13.78
C PRO A 20 26.05 19.23 -13.45
N ALA A 21 25.20 19.08 -12.44
CA ALA A 21 24.49 17.84 -12.20
C ALA A 21 23.61 17.58 -13.42
N SER A 22 24.01 16.65 -14.30
CA SER A 22 23.15 16.19 -15.38
C SER A 22 21.99 15.46 -14.72
N ALA A 23 20.83 16.12 -14.65
CA ALA A 23 19.58 15.47 -14.28
C ALA A 23 19.35 14.33 -15.27
N GLY A 24 19.35 13.09 -14.78
CA GLY A 24 19.02 11.93 -15.59
C GLY A 24 17.66 12.13 -16.26
N GLU A 25 17.56 11.79 -17.53
CA GLU A 25 16.29 11.82 -18.24
C GLU A 25 15.42 10.67 -17.72
N ILE A 26 14.36 11.02 -16.99
CA ILE A 26 13.37 10.05 -16.51
C ILE A 26 12.32 9.88 -17.59
N TYR A 27 12.18 8.66 -18.10
CA TYR A 27 11.20 8.31 -19.13
C TYR A 27 9.98 7.68 -18.47
N THR A 28 8.80 8.24 -18.79
CA THR A 28 7.51 7.68 -18.35
C THR A 28 6.77 7.15 -19.56
N TRP A 29 6.32 5.90 -19.51
CA TRP A 29 5.53 5.30 -20.58
C TRP A 29 4.41 4.42 -20.03
N THR A 30 3.36 4.23 -20.82
CA THR A 30 2.19 3.44 -20.45
C THR A 30 2.20 2.14 -21.25
N ASP A 31 2.13 1.00 -20.56
CA ASP A 31 2.07 -0.30 -21.22
C ASP A 31 0.69 -0.58 -21.85
N LYS A 32 0.58 -1.65 -22.65
CA LYS A 32 -0.69 -2.07 -23.30
C LYS A 32 -1.84 -2.34 -22.31
N ASN A 33 -1.53 -2.52 -21.03
CA ASN A 33 -2.48 -2.78 -19.98
C ASN A 33 -2.85 -1.51 -19.19
N GLY A 34 -2.33 -0.35 -19.59
CA GLY A 34 -2.59 0.94 -18.96
C GLY A 34 -1.76 1.20 -17.70
N ASN A 35 -0.71 0.41 -17.42
CA ASN A 35 0.17 0.66 -16.28
C ASN A 35 1.25 1.67 -16.66
N ILE A 36 1.48 2.63 -15.76
CA ILE A 36 2.52 3.65 -15.91
C ILE A 36 3.84 3.09 -15.36
N HIS A 37 4.88 3.10 -16.21
CA HIS A 37 6.24 2.71 -15.88
C HIS A 37 7.15 3.94 -15.92
N ILE A 38 8.07 4.03 -14.95
CA ILE A 38 9.06 5.10 -14.83
C ILE A 38 10.44 4.44 -14.93
N THR A 39 11.23 4.81 -15.93
CA THR A 39 12.54 4.19 -16.22
C THR A 39 13.58 5.23 -16.60
N ASP A 40 14.82 5.06 -16.15
CA ASP A 40 15.95 5.94 -16.49
C ASP A 40 16.59 5.61 -17.85
N ARG A 41 15.98 4.71 -18.63
CA ARG A 41 16.45 4.26 -19.94
C ARG A 41 15.29 4.26 -20.93
N PRO A 42 15.53 4.63 -22.21
CA PRO A 42 14.49 4.62 -23.22
C PRO A 42 13.98 3.19 -23.48
N PRO A 43 12.66 3.00 -23.69
CA PRO A 43 12.09 1.70 -24.00
C PRO A 43 12.63 1.16 -25.33
N LYS A 44 13.02 -0.12 -25.35
CA LYS A 44 13.70 -0.79 -26.48
C LYS A 44 12.80 -1.06 -27.69
N ASP A 45 11.48 -1.02 -27.51
CA ASP A 45 10.51 -1.44 -28.51
C ASP A 45 9.44 -0.38 -28.72
N SER A 46 8.98 -0.29 -29.97
CA SER A 46 8.07 0.70 -30.55
C SER A 46 6.63 0.65 -29.99
N SER A 47 6.45 0.77 -28.68
CA SER A 47 5.18 1.19 -28.08
C SER A 47 5.15 2.73 -28.05
N GLN A 48 4.08 3.31 -28.59
CA GLN A 48 3.87 4.74 -28.81
C GLN A 48 4.47 5.61 -27.70
N VAL A 49 5.50 6.38 -28.05
CA VAL A 49 6.14 7.37 -27.19
C VAL A 49 5.24 8.60 -27.19
N GLU A 50 4.36 8.73 -26.18
CA GLU A 50 3.40 9.84 -26.13
C GLU A 50 4.01 11.15 -25.57
N SER A 51 5.13 11.13 -24.84
CA SER A 51 5.88 12.38 -24.55
C SER A 51 7.26 12.14 -23.95
N VAL A 52 8.23 12.95 -24.39
CA VAL A 52 9.53 13.14 -23.74
C VAL A 52 9.43 14.42 -22.92
N ILE A 53 9.42 14.33 -21.59
CA ILE A 53 9.47 15.53 -20.73
C ILE A 53 10.95 15.89 -20.54
N ARG A 54 11.42 16.90 -21.27
CA ARG A 54 12.73 17.50 -21.08
C ARG A 54 12.61 18.63 -20.04
N TYR A 55 13.16 18.43 -18.84
CA TYR A 55 13.21 19.51 -17.86
C TYR A 55 14.27 20.54 -18.26
N SER A 56 13.89 21.56 -19.03
CA SER A 56 14.66 22.80 -19.14
C SER A 56 14.06 23.83 -18.20
N ASN A 57 14.86 24.35 -17.28
CA ASN A 57 14.48 25.46 -16.41
C ASN A 57 14.29 26.73 -17.24
N SER A 58 13.07 26.99 -17.70
CA SER A 58 12.61 28.32 -18.14
C SER A 58 11.08 28.39 -18.01
N PRO A 59 10.51 29.48 -17.45
CA PRO A 59 9.09 29.58 -17.19
C PRO A 59 8.37 30.09 -18.44
N ASP A 60 8.25 29.26 -19.46
CA ASP A 60 7.35 29.54 -20.57
C ASP A 60 6.12 28.66 -20.46
N THR A 61 5.07 29.33 -20.01
CA THR A 61 3.66 28.95 -20.04
C THR A 61 3.28 28.33 -21.38
N LYS A 62 3.38 27.01 -21.47
CA LYS A 62 2.56 26.19 -22.37
C LYS A 62 1.93 25.12 -21.52
N THR A 63 0.82 25.51 -20.90
CA THR A 63 -0.24 24.60 -20.47
C THR A 63 -0.45 23.57 -21.58
N PRO A 64 -0.15 22.28 -21.36
CA PRO A 64 -0.85 21.29 -22.14
C PRO A 64 -2.29 21.43 -21.69
N THR A 65 -3.14 21.90 -22.60
CA THR A 65 -4.57 21.63 -22.57
C THR A 65 -4.74 20.11 -22.64
N ALA A 66 -4.37 19.42 -21.57
CA ALA A 66 -4.84 18.09 -21.25
C ALA A 66 -6.27 18.31 -20.76
N SER A 67 -7.15 18.32 -21.75
CA SER A 67 -8.55 17.95 -21.68
C SER A 67 -9.03 17.66 -20.26
N SER A 68 -9.95 18.48 -19.79
CA SER A 68 -10.84 18.25 -18.65
C SER A 68 -11.49 16.86 -18.75
N LEU A 69 -10.73 15.83 -18.38
CA LEU A 69 -11.20 14.46 -18.26
C LEU A 69 -11.80 14.33 -16.86
N GLN A 70 -13.04 14.84 -16.78
CA GLN A 70 -14.13 14.47 -15.90
C GLN A 70 -13.72 13.92 -14.51
N PRO A 71 -13.92 14.67 -13.40
CA PRO A 71 -13.76 14.15 -12.04
C PRO A 71 -14.45 12.80 -11.81
N ASN A 72 -15.59 12.59 -12.49
CA ASN A 72 -16.38 11.36 -12.48
C ASN A 72 -15.59 10.08 -12.90
N ARG A 73 -14.59 10.17 -13.79
CA ARG A 73 -13.77 9.00 -14.21
C ARG A 73 -12.82 8.56 -13.10
N VAL A 74 -12.24 9.51 -12.37
CA VAL A 74 -11.31 9.25 -11.24
C VAL A 74 -12.07 8.60 -10.09
N ASP A 75 -13.24 9.14 -9.73
CA ASP A 75 -14.09 8.59 -8.66
C ASP A 75 -14.60 7.18 -8.99
N THR A 76 -14.93 6.90 -10.24
CA THR A 76 -15.35 5.56 -10.69
C THR A 76 -14.21 4.53 -10.56
N GLN A 77 -12.99 4.90 -10.95
CA GLN A 77 -11.82 4.03 -10.81
C GLN A 77 -11.44 3.80 -9.34
N GLN A 78 -11.53 4.85 -8.51
CA GLN A 78 -11.31 4.77 -7.08
C GLN A 78 -12.34 3.85 -6.40
N LYS A 79 -13.62 3.98 -6.74
CA LYS A 79 -14.70 3.10 -6.27
C LYS A 79 -14.43 1.63 -6.63
N ALA A 80 -13.99 1.35 -7.86
CA ALA A 80 -13.66 -0.02 -8.27
C ALA A 80 -12.51 -0.62 -7.44
N LYS A 81 -11.47 0.18 -7.15
CA LYS A 81 -10.34 -0.23 -6.31
C LYS A 81 -10.77 -0.52 -4.87
N LEU A 82 -11.58 0.37 -4.27
CA LEU A 82 -12.11 0.20 -2.92
C LEU A 82 -13.01 -1.03 -2.82
N ASN A 83 -13.88 -1.27 -3.80
CA ASN A 83 -14.69 -2.49 -3.84
C ASN A 83 -13.83 -3.77 -3.92
N LYS A 84 -12.77 -3.77 -4.73
CA LYS A 84 -11.82 -4.89 -4.80
C LYS A 84 -11.10 -5.11 -3.46
N GLN A 85 -10.72 -4.03 -2.78
CA GLN A 85 -10.12 -4.08 -1.45
C GLN A 85 -11.11 -4.65 -0.42
N LEU A 86 -12.34 -4.13 -0.38
CA LEU A 86 -13.39 -4.60 0.51
C LEU A 86 -13.68 -6.10 0.33
N ARG A 87 -13.69 -6.59 -0.91
CA ARG A 87 -13.86 -8.02 -1.20
C ARG A 87 -12.72 -8.85 -0.60
N ARG A 88 -11.47 -8.44 -0.80
CA ARG A 88 -10.29 -9.13 -0.25
C ARG A 88 -10.28 -9.14 1.28
N LEU A 89 -10.68 -8.03 1.90
CA LEU A 89 -10.78 -7.95 3.36
C LEU A 89 -11.87 -8.89 3.90
N LYS A 90 -13.03 -8.96 3.25
CA LYS A 90 -14.10 -9.91 3.62
C LYS A 90 -13.65 -11.36 3.46
N GLU A 91 -12.94 -11.70 2.38
CA GLU A 91 -12.34 -13.03 2.18
C GLU A 91 -11.30 -13.35 3.28
N ARG A 92 -10.45 -12.38 3.64
CA ARG A 92 -9.49 -12.56 4.74
C ARG A 92 -10.20 -12.76 6.07
N LYS A 93 -11.27 -12.00 6.34
CA LYS A 93 -12.09 -12.16 7.54
C LYS A 93 -12.65 -13.57 7.68
N THR A 94 -13.29 -14.10 6.62
CA THR A 94 -13.87 -15.45 6.69
C THR A 94 -12.81 -16.54 6.88
N LEU A 95 -11.62 -16.37 6.31
CA LEU A 95 -10.49 -17.26 6.55
C LEU A 95 -10.00 -17.20 8.01
N LEU A 96 -9.88 -16.02 8.59
CA LEU A 96 -9.48 -15.85 9.99
C LEU A 96 -10.52 -16.45 10.94
N GLU A 97 -11.81 -16.21 10.71
CA GLU A 97 -12.90 -16.81 11.49
C GLU A 97 -12.84 -18.35 11.45
N LYS A 98 -12.54 -18.92 10.27
CA LYS A 98 -12.33 -20.36 10.12
C LYS A 98 -11.14 -20.84 10.95
N PHE A 99 -9.99 -20.18 10.86
CA PHE A 99 -8.80 -20.59 11.62
C PHE A 99 -9.01 -20.47 13.14
N ILE A 100 -9.72 -19.43 13.58
CA ILE A 100 -10.12 -19.26 14.98
C ILE A 100 -10.98 -20.43 15.44
N ALA A 101 -12.04 -20.77 14.69
CA ALA A 101 -12.92 -21.88 15.01
C ALA A 101 -12.17 -23.22 15.06
N GLU A 102 -11.30 -23.48 14.09
CA GLU A 102 -10.45 -24.67 14.06
C GLU A 102 -9.50 -24.74 15.27
N ASN A 103 -8.86 -23.63 15.64
CA ASN A 103 -7.97 -23.58 16.80
C ASN A 103 -8.73 -23.80 18.11
N GLN A 104 -9.92 -23.22 18.26
CA GLN A 104 -10.77 -23.43 19.43
C GLN A 104 -11.17 -24.91 19.58
N VAL A 105 -11.53 -25.58 18.49
CA VAL A 105 -11.83 -27.02 18.49
C VAL A 105 -10.59 -27.83 18.89
N ASN A 106 -9.42 -27.50 18.33
CA ASN A 106 -8.17 -28.18 18.64
C ASN A 106 -7.74 -28.00 20.11
N ILE A 107 -7.90 -26.79 20.66
CA ILE A 107 -7.65 -26.50 22.07
C ILE A 107 -8.58 -27.34 22.95
N ALA A 108 -9.88 -27.34 22.66
CA ALA A 108 -10.85 -28.12 23.43
C ALA A 108 -10.58 -29.64 23.36
N ALA A 109 -10.10 -30.15 22.23
CA ALA A 109 -9.68 -31.54 22.08
C ALA A 109 -8.43 -31.83 22.91
N ALA A 110 -7.42 -30.97 22.84
CA ALA A 110 -6.18 -31.10 23.59
C ALA A 110 -6.42 -31.02 25.11
N GLU A 111 -7.33 -30.15 25.58
CA GLU A 111 -7.73 -30.05 26.98
C GLU A 111 -8.34 -31.36 27.50
N LYS A 112 -9.20 -31.99 26.69
CA LYS A 112 -9.74 -33.31 27.02
C LYS A 112 -8.65 -34.37 27.09
N GLU A 113 -7.68 -34.33 26.18
CA GLU A 113 -6.59 -35.30 26.12
C GLU A 113 -5.63 -35.15 27.32
N VAL A 114 -5.24 -33.92 27.68
CA VAL A 114 -4.45 -33.64 28.89
C VAL A 114 -5.17 -34.17 30.12
N ALA A 115 -6.48 -33.94 30.25
CA ALA A 115 -7.25 -34.43 31.40
C ALA A 115 -7.25 -35.97 31.52
N ILE A 116 -7.12 -36.71 30.42
CA ILE A 116 -6.98 -38.18 30.44
C ILE A 116 -5.60 -38.56 31.00
N TYR A 117 -4.53 -37.91 30.55
CA TYR A 117 -3.18 -38.22 31.01
C TYR A 117 -2.90 -37.76 32.43
N HIS A 118 -3.49 -36.64 32.86
CA HIS A 118 -3.36 -36.12 34.22
C HIS A 118 -3.85 -37.13 35.28
N LYS A 119 -4.89 -37.91 34.95
CA LYS A 119 -5.44 -38.96 35.84
C LYS A 119 -4.60 -40.25 35.85
N ARG A 120 -3.67 -40.42 34.91
CA ARG A 120 -2.88 -41.65 34.75
C ARG A 120 -1.49 -41.48 35.37
N SER A 121 -1.05 -42.45 36.15
CA SER A 121 0.30 -42.47 36.71
C SER A 121 1.33 -43.06 35.74
N GLY A 122 2.60 -42.68 35.90
CA GLY A 122 3.74 -43.26 35.17
C GLY A 122 4.47 -42.29 34.25
N SER A 123 5.71 -42.65 33.89
CA SER A 123 6.59 -41.78 33.07
C SER A 123 6.05 -41.52 31.67
N TYR A 124 5.31 -42.46 31.07
CA TYR A 124 4.71 -42.28 29.75
C TYR A 124 3.61 -41.21 29.77
N ALA A 125 2.69 -41.29 30.75
CA ALA A 125 1.59 -40.33 30.90
C ALA A 125 2.11 -38.89 31.09
N ARG A 126 3.09 -38.70 32.00
CA ARG A 126 3.71 -37.39 32.23
C ARG A 126 4.42 -36.80 31.00
N ARG A 127 5.02 -37.65 30.14
CA ARG A 127 5.67 -37.18 28.91
C ARG A 127 4.64 -36.71 27.89
N ASN A 128 3.55 -37.46 27.72
CA ASN A 128 2.48 -37.09 26.80
C ASN A 128 1.72 -35.86 27.29
N GLU A 129 1.41 -35.77 28.58
CA GLU A 129 0.81 -34.58 29.20
C GLU A 129 1.61 -33.32 28.84
N LYS A 130 2.92 -33.31 29.10
CA LYS A 130 3.81 -32.20 28.74
C LYS A 130 3.87 -31.90 27.24
N LEU A 131 3.77 -32.91 26.39
CA LEU A 131 3.76 -32.71 24.94
C LEU A 131 2.48 -31.98 24.51
N ILE A 132 1.33 -32.41 25.00
CA ILE A 132 0.03 -31.82 24.66
C ILE A 132 -0.08 -30.42 25.26
N GLU A 133 0.40 -30.19 26.50
CA GLU A 133 0.48 -28.86 27.09
C GLU A 133 1.29 -27.89 26.21
N ARG A 134 2.43 -28.32 25.66
CA ARG A 134 3.23 -27.50 24.73
C ARG A 134 2.47 -27.20 23.45
N GLN A 135 1.77 -28.18 22.89
CA GLN A 135 0.91 -27.98 21.71
C GLN A 135 -0.22 -26.98 22.02
N MET A 136 -0.84 -27.08 23.19
CA MET A 136 -1.88 -26.16 23.63
C MET A 136 -1.38 -24.73 23.75
N VAL A 137 -0.14 -24.51 24.23
CA VAL A 137 0.46 -23.16 24.26
C VAL A 137 0.53 -22.58 22.85
N VAL A 138 1.05 -23.34 21.89
CA VAL A 138 1.15 -22.91 20.48
C VAL A 138 -0.24 -22.61 19.89
N LEU A 139 -1.24 -23.46 20.14
CA LEU A 139 -2.60 -23.23 19.67
C LEU A 139 -3.23 -21.96 20.27
N LYS A 140 -2.98 -21.69 21.56
CA LYS A 140 -3.46 -20.48 22.23
C LYS A 140 -2.77 -19.23 21.69
N ASP A 141 -1.46 -19.28 21.46
CA ASP A 141 -0.71 -18.17 20.85
C ASP A 141 -1.22 -17.87 19.43
N ASN A 142 -1.43 -18.91 18.62
CA ASN A 142 -2.03 -18.76 17.28
C ASN A 142 -3.43 -18.16 17.35
N LEU A 143 -4.28 -18.62 18.29
CA LEU A 143 -5.62 -18.08 18.49
C LEU A 143 -5.57 -16.58 18.80
N THR A 144 -4.72 -16.15 19.73
CA THR A 144 -4.56 -14.72 20.06
C THR A 144 -4.09 -13.89 18.86
N THR A 145 -3.20 -14.46 18.04
CA THR A 145 -2.72 -13.82 16.81
C THR A 145 -3.86 -13.63 15.81
N TYR A 146 -4.65 -14.68 15.56
CA TYR A 146 -5.78 -14.59 14.63
C TYR A 146 -6.89 -13.67 15.11
N GLU A 147 -7.18 -13.64 16.42
CA GLU A 147 -8.16 -12.72 17.01
C GLU A 147 -7.72 -11.26 16.88
N SER A 148 -6.43 -10.98 17.07
CA SER A 148 -5.88 -9.65 16.84
C SER A 148 -5.98 -9.26 15.36
N ASP A 149 -5.57 -10.15 14.45
CA ASP A 149 -5.67 -9.92 13.01
C ASP A 149 -7.11 -9.68 12.56
N LEU A 150 -8.06 -10.43 13.11
CA LEU A 150 -9.49 -10.27 12.80
C LEU A 150 -9.98 -8.88 13.18
N ARG A 151 -9.54 -8.35 14.33
CA ARG A 151 -9.89 -7.01 14.80
C ARG A 151 -9.40 -5.92 13.83
N TYR A 152 -8.14 -6.01 13.38
CA TYR A 152 -7.58 -5.07 12.40
C TYR A 152 -8.32 -5.16 11.05
N VAL A 153 -8.62 -6.38 10.59
CA VAL A 153 -9.37 -6.57 9.34
C VAL A 153 -10.78 -5.98 9.46
N ASP A 154 -11.43 -6.11 10.61
CA ASP A 154 -12.75 -5.51 10.84
C ASP A 154 -12.70 -3.97 10.82
N GLU A 155 -11.66 -3.38 11.41
CA GLU A 155 -11.42 -1.93 11.36
C GLU A 155 -11.20 -1.45 9.92
N ASP A 156 -10.30 -2.10 9.16
CA ASP A 156 -10.04 -1.81 7.74
C ASP A 156 -11.31 -1.92 6.88
N ILE A 157 -12.17 -2.90 7.18
CA ILE A 157 -13.45 -3.07 6.48
C ILE A 157 -14.38 -1.89 6.74
N VAL A 158 -14.42 -1.37 7.98
CA VAL A 158 -15.24 -0.21 8.35
C VAL A 158 -14.72 1.04 7.66
N GLU A 159 -13.41 1.29 7.73
CA GLU A 159 -12.78 2.44 7.06
C GLU A 159 -13.01 2.39 5.54
N THR A 160 -12.77 1.23 4.92
CA THR A 160 -12.98 1.05 3.47
C THR A 160 -14.44 1.30 3.08
N ARG A 161 -15.41 0.94 3.93
CA ARG A 161 -16.83 1.22 3.70
C ARG A 161 -17.15 2.71 3.78
N GLN A 162 -16.60 3.42 4.77
CA GLN A 162 -16.75 4.87 4.88
C GLN A 162 -16.16 5.59 3.66
N LEU A 163 -14.97 5.19 3.22
CA LEU A 163 -14.35 5.73 2.01
C LEU A 163 -15.24 5.48 0.77
N LEU A 164 -15.82 4.28 0.65
CA LEU A 164 -16.74 3.98 -0.44
C LEU A 164 -17.96 4.90 -0.43
N GLU A 165 -18.51 5.19 0.75
CA GLU A 165 -19.65 6.08 0.92
C GLU A 165 -19.30 7.53 0.51
N THR A 166 -18.13 8.03 0.89
CA THR A 166 -17.68 9.37 0.48
C THR A 166 -17.53 9.49 -1.04
N VAL A 167 -16.99 8.47 -1.69
CA VAL A 167 -16.88 8.42 -3.16
C VAL A 167 -18.26 8.37 -3.80
N ASP A 168 -19.20 7.62 -3.22
CA ASP A 168 -20.59 7.55 -3.72
C ASP A 168 -21.33 8.89 -3.58
N GLN A 169 -21.11 9.61 -2.49
CA GLN A 169 -21.65 10.96 -2.29
C GLN A 169 -21.07 11.96 -3.31
N ASN A 170 -19.77 11.88 -3.62
CA ASN A 170 -19.13 12.73 -4.62
C ASN A 170 -19.67 12.44 -6.04
N LEU A 171 -19.90 11.17 -6.37
CA LEU A 171 -20.51 10.77 -7.64
C LEU A 171 -21.97 11.24 -7.78
N GLN A 172 -22.68 11.41 -6.66
CA GLN A 172 -24.09 11.85 -6.63
C GLN A 172 -24.26 13.37 -6.62
N ARG A 173 -23.22 14.16 -6.34
CA ARG A 173 -23.27 15.63 -6.43
C ARG A 173 -22.92 16.06 -7.86
N PRO A 174 -23.90 16.40 -8.73
CA PRO A 174 -23.57 16.99 -10.02
C PRO A 174 -22.93 18.35 -9.76
N GLY A 175 -21.91 18.70 -10.55
CA GLY A 175 -21.12 19.93 -10.38
C GLY A 175 -21.97 21.19 -10.54
N ASP A 176 -22.57 21.66 -9.45
CA ASP A 176 -23.45 22.83 -9.42
C ASP A 176 -22.71 24.12 -9.00
N GLU A 177 -21.37 24.13 -9.06
CA GLU A 177 -20.57 25.25 -8.50
C GLU A 177 -19.52 25.85 -9.46
N SER A 178 -19.58 25.58 -10.77
CA SER A 178 -18.65 26.20 -11.74
C SER A 178 -19.27 27.23 -12.69
N ASP A 179 -20.53 27.67 -12.50
CA ASP A 179 -21.18 28.65 -13.40
C ASP A 179 -21.79 29.86 -12.69
N LYS A 180 -21.09 30.44 -11.69
CA LYS A 180 -21.50 31.70 -11.06
C LYS A 180 -20.36 32.69 -10.82
N THR A 181 -19.52 32.93 -11.81
CA THR A 181 -18.72 34.18 -11.86
C THR A 181 -18.44 34.59 -13.30
N ALA A 182 -19.46 34.99 -14.05
CA ALA A 182 -19.30 35.92 -15.15
C ALA A 182 -19.51 37.34 -14.59
N PRO A 183 -18.47 38.19 -14.49
CA PRO A 183 -18.69 39.59 -14.16
C PRO A 183 -19.33 40.27 -15.38
N THR A 184 -20.57 40.69 -15.20
CA THR A 184 -21.23 41.65 -16.08
C THR A 184 -20.61 43.02 -15.82
N LYS A 185 -19.75 43.47 -16.74
CA LYS A 185 -19.69 44.87 -17.20
C LYS A 185 -18.66 45.05 -18.31
#